data_AF-A0A2H0WR01-F1
#
_entry.id   AF-A0A2H0WR01-F1
#
_cell.length_a   1.000
_cell.length_b   1.000
_cell.length_c   1.000
_cell.angle_alpha   90.00
_cell.angle_beta   90.00
_cell.angle_gamma   90.00
#
_symmetry.space_group_name_H-M   'P 1'
#
loop_
_entity.id
_entity.type
_entity.pdbx_description
1 polymer ?
#
loop_
_entity_poly.entity_id
_entity_poly.type
_entity_poly.pdbx_seq_one_letter_code
_entity_poly.pdbx_strand_id
1 'polypeptide(L)'
;MKKIPLKEFQKLDLRAGTVIVAEKIKDSPKLLRLEVDLGEEKRQIIAGIGKQYQPEKLIGQQIVILANLETKVIFGLESQGMLVAVDDETIALLRP
;
A
#
# COMPACT_ATOMS: atom_id res chain seq x y z
N MET A 1 -0.08 -15.62 -20.25
CA MET A 1 -0.79 -14.46 -19.63
C MET A 1 -2.17 -14.34 -20.25
N LYS A 2 -3.22 -14.21 -19.43
CA LYS A 2 -4.58 -13.95 -19.92
C LYS A 2 -4.76 -12.44 -20.08
N LYS A 3 -5.30 -12.00 -21.21
CA LYS A 3 -5.57 -10.57 -21.47
C LYS A 3 -6.86 -10.18 -20.75
N ILE A 4 -6.88 -8.98 -20.16
CA ILE A 4 -8.09 -8.36 -19.61
C ILE A 4 -8.56 -7.23 -20.54
N PRO A 5 -9.87 -6.99 -20.65
CA PRO A 5 -10.40 -5.81 -21.33
C PRO A 5 -9.97 -4.52 -20.62
N LEU A 6 -9.77 -3.43 -21.37
CA LEU A 6 -9.49 -2.11 -20.79
C LEU A 6 -10.55 -1.68 -19.77
N LYS A 7 -11.82 -2.05 -19.99
CA LYS A 7 -12.93 -1.78 -19.08
C LYS A 7 -12.74 -2.39 -17.69
N GLU A 8 -12.03 -3.50 -17.55
CA GLU A 8 -11.71 -4.07 -16.24
C GLU A 8 -10.62 -3.26 -15.54
N PHE A 9 -9.59 -2.85 -16.29
CA PHE A 9 -8.52 -2.00 -15.75
C PHE A 9 -9.05 -0.63 -15.31
N GLN A 10 -9.96 -0.01 -16.07
CA GLN A 10 -10.60 1.26 -15.73
C GLN A 10 -11.41 1.24 -14.44
N LYS A 11 -11.78 0.05 -13.93
CA LYS A 11 -12.44 -0.07 -12.63
C LYS A 11 -11.48 0.12 -11.46
N LEU A 12 -10.17 0.07 -11.67
CA LEU A 12 -9.18 0.23 -10.61
C LEU A 12 -9.02 1.73 -10.27
N ASP A 13 -9.21 2.07 -9.01
CA ASP A 13 -8.97 3.42 -8.50
C ASP A 13 -7.54 3.51 -7.95
N LEU A 14 -6.59 3.83 -8.83
CA LEU A 14 -5.19 4.01 -8.46
C LEU A 14 -4.94 5.47 -8.10
N ARG A 15 -4.41 5.71 -6.90
CA ARG A 15 -4.12 7.07 -6.40
C ARG A 15 -2.70 7.16 -5.87
N ALA A 16 -2.07 8.31 -6.08
CA ALA A 16 -0.82 8.65 -5.41
C ALA A 16 -1.13 9.33 -4.08
N GLY A 17 -0.42 8.95 -3.01
CA GLY A 17 -0.59 9.50 -1.68
C GLY A 17 0.71 9.57 -0.91
N THR A 18 0.74 10.38 0.14
CA THR A 18 1.93 10.55 0.99
C THR A 18 1.79 9.71 2.24
N VAL A 19 2.79 8.91 2.57
CA VAL A 19 2.81 8.16 3.83
C VAL A 19 3.05 9.15 4.97
N ILE A 20 2.10 9.27 5.88
CA ILE A 20 2.20 10.16 7.05
C ILE A 20 2.55 9.40 8.34
N VAL A 21 2.19 8.11 8.41
CA VAL A 21 2.52 7.23 9.52
C VAL A 21 2.99 5.90 8.97
N ALA A 22 4.04 5.34 9.56
CA ALA A 22 4.52 4.00 9.27
C ALA A 22 4.95 3.30 10.57
N GLU A 23 4.40 2.12 10.83
CA GLU A 23 4.63 1.36 12.05
C GLU A 23 4.85 -0.12 11.76
N LYS A 24 5.69 -0.79 12.56
CA LYS A 24 5.80 -2.26 12.52
C LYS A 24 4.63 -2.90 13.26
N ILE A 25 4.09 -3.96 12.67
CA ILE A 25 3.08 -4.78 13.34
C ILE A 25 3.80 -5.74 14.28
N LYS A 26 3.46 -5.71 15.58
CA LYS A 26 4.11 -6.54 16.61
C LYS A 26 4.04 -8.04 16.28
N ASP A 27 2.94 -8.47 15.69
CA ASP A 27 2.66 -9.88 15.38
C ASP A 27 3.28 -10.34 14.04
N SER A 28 3.91 -9.46 13.26
CA SER A 28 4.55 -9.85 12.02
C SER A 28 5.74 -8.97 11.63
N PRO A 29 6.96 -9.54 11.52
CA PRO A 29 8.14 -8.78 11.08
C PRO A 29 8.10 -8.42 9.59
N LYS A 30 7.14 -8.98 8.82
CA LYS A 30 7.02 -8.74 7.38
C LYS A 30 6.04 -7.62 7.05
N LEU A 31 5.16 -7.25 7.99
CA LEU A 31 4.08 -6.33 7.73
C LEU A 31 4.35 -4.97 8.38
N LEU A 32 4.02 -3.91 7.65
CA LEU A 32 3.97 -2.55 8.13
C LEU A 32 2.54 -2.04 8.06
N ARG A 33 2.12 -1.32 9.09
CA ARG A 33 0.93 -0.48 9.05
C ARG A 33 1.34 0.89 8.53
N LEU A 34 0.70 1.32 7.45
CA LEU A 34 0.90 2.63 6.85
C LEU A 34 -0.40 3.42 6.96
N GLU A 35 -0.29 4.71 7.25
CA GLU A 35 -1.36 5.68 7.04
C GLU A 35 -0.94 6.58 5.86
N VAL A 36 -1.77 6.58 4.82
CA VAL A 36 -1.49 7.28 3.57
C VAL A 36 -2.51 8.40 3.41
N ASP A 37 -1.99 9.61 3.24
CA ASP A 37 -2.76 10.81 2.95
C ASP A 37 -2.96 10.95 1.43
N LEU A 38 -4.20 10.91 0.99
CA LEU A 38 -4.61 11.09 -0.41
C LEU A 38 -5.08 12.52 -0.70
N GLY A 39 -4.89 13.45 0.25
CA GLY A 39 -5.34 14.84 0.19
C GLY A 39 -6.73 15.03 0.78
N GLU A 40 -7.74 14.34 0.26
CA GLU A 40 -9.13 14.45 0.75
C GLU A 40 -9.44 13.49 1.90
N GLU A 41 -8.74 12.34 1.93
CA GLU A 41 -8.95 11.30 2.92
C GLU A 41 -7.61 10.65 3.32
N LYS A 42 -7.61 10.04 4.50
CA LYS A 42 -6.48 9.25 5.00
C LYS A 42 -6.90 7.80 5.07
N ARG A 43 -6.01 6.90 4.66
CA ARG A 43 -6.30 5.47 4.62
C ARG A 43 -5.24 4.65 5.32
N GLN A 44 -5.72 3.66 6.07
CA GLN A 44 -4.86 2.66 6.66
C GLN A 44 -4.63 1.51 5.68
N ILE A 45 -3.36 1.16 5.45
CA ILE A 45 -2.96 0.08 4.57
C ILE A 45 -1.96 -0.81 5.30
N ILE A 46 -2.14 -2.12 5.18
CA ILE A 46 -1.20 -3.10 5.71
C ILE A 46 -0.34 -3.61 4.55
N ALA A 47 0.94 -3.26 4.57
CA ALA A 47 1.88 -3.54 3.48
C ALA A 47 2.89 -4.64 3.86
N GLY A 48 3.10 -5.60 2.96
CA GLY A 48 4.02 -6.73 3.15
C GLY A 48 5.50 -6.44 2.93
N ILE A 49 5.94 -5.21 3.20
CA ILE A 49 7.27 -4.69 2.81
C ILE A 49 8.24 -4.52 3.99
N GLY A 50 7.85 -4.96 5.20
CA GLY A 50 8.60 -4.73 6.44
C GLY A 50 9.96 -5.41 6.51
N LYS A 51 10.24 -6.37 5.63
CA LYS A 51 11.58 -6.98 5.50
C LYS A 51 12.59 -6.09 4.79
N GLN A 52 12.14 -5.25 3.86
CA GLN A 52 13.01 -4.45 2.99
C GLN A 52 12.98 -2.96 3.34
N TYR A 53 11.87 -2.48 3.91
CA TYR A 53 11.71 -1.08 4.25
C TYR A 53 11.61 -0.89 5.76
N GLN A 54 12.38 0.08 6.26
CA GLN A 54 12.22 0.59 7.61
C GLN A 54 11.09 1.63 7.63
N PRO A 55 10.22 1.63 8.65
CA PRO A 55 9.10 2.56 8.73
C PRO A 55 9.53 4.03 8.61
N GLU A 56 10.65 4.43 9.25
CA GLU A 56 11.09 5.83 9.24
C GLU A 56 11.43 6.33 7.83
N LYS A 57 11.85 5.43 6.93
CA LYS A 57 12.18 5.77 5.53
C LYS A 57 10.96 5.93 4.65
N LEU A 58 9.80 5.44 5.10
CA LEU A 58 8.56 5.52 4.35
C LEU A 58 7.80 6.82 4.64
N ILE A 59 7.93 7.38 5.83
CA ILE A 59 7.26 8.64 6.21
C ILE A 59 7.72 9.76 5.26
N GLY A 60 6.75 10.52 4.73
CA GLY A 60 6.97 11.59 3.75
C GLY A 60 7.16 11.11 2.31
N GLN A 61 7.24 9.80 2.06
CA GLN A 61 7.33 9.27 0.69
C GLN A 61 5.96 9.26 0.02
N GLN A 62 5.94 9.60 -1.27
CA GLN A 62 4.78 9.39 -2.11
C GLN A 62 4.77 7.96 -2.66
N ILE A 63 3.62 7.30 -2.60
CA ILE A 63 3.40 5.94 -3.08
C ILE A 63 2.09 5.84 -3.86
N VAL A 64 2.00 4.85 -4.75
CA VAL A 64 0.76 4.51 -5.44
C VAL A 64 0.00 3.42 -4.68
N ILE A 65 -1.29 3.63 -4.48
CA ILE A 65 -2.19 2.68 -3.83
C ILE A 65 -3.41 2.38 -4.72
N LEU A 66 -3.99 1.20 -4.53
CA LEU A 66 -5.33 0.87 -5.01
C LEU A 66 -6.35 1.23 -3.92
N ALA A 67 -7.16 2.25 -4.18
CA ALA A 67 -8.07 2.87 -3.22
C ALA A 67 -9.49 2.30 -3.24
N ASN A 68 -9.87 1.48 -4.21
CA ASN A 68 -11.23 0.90 -4.26
C ASN A 68 -11.26 -0.63 -4.07
N LEU A 69 -10.25 -1.17 -3.40
CA LEU A 69 -10.25 -2.56 -2.98
C LEU A 69 -11.11 -2.73 -1.72
N GLU A 70 -11.79 -3.86 -1.60
CA GLU A 70 -12.55 -4.20 -0.40
C GLU A 70 -11.64 -4.23 0.84
N THR A 71 -12.15 -3.70 1.96
CA THR A 71 -11.42 -3.69 3.23
C THR A 71 -11.18 -5.12 3.70
N LYS A 72 -9.93 -5.41 4.07
CA LYS A 72 -9.55 -6.71 4.62
C LYS A 72 -8.94 -6.54 6.00
N VAL A 73 -9.37 -7.37 6.96
CA VAL A 73 -8.75 -7.41 8.29
C VAL A 73 -7.53 -8.33 8.26
N ILE A 74 -6.37 -7.81 8.64
CA ILE A 74 -5.09 -8.50 8.68
C ILE A 74 -4.49 -8.27 10.07
N PHE A 75 -4.33 -9.34 10.87
CA PHE A 75 -3.86 -9.25 12.26
C PHE A 75 -4.68 -8.25 13.11
N GLY A 76 -6.01 -8.25 12.97
CA GLY A 76 -6.90 -7.35 13.71
C GLY A 76 -6.88 -5.89 13.25
N LEU A 77 -6.09 -5.54 12.24
CA LEU A 77 -6.05 -4.21 11.63
C LEU A 77 -6.76 -4.21 10.28
N GLU A 78 -7.53 -3.16 10.02
CA GLU A 78 -8.17 -2.95 8.72
C GLU A 78 -7.16 -2.47 7.68
N SER A 79 -7.12 -3.10 6.52
CA SER A 79 -6.42 -2.62 5.33
C SER A 79 -7.47 -2.14 4.32
N GLN A 80 -7.55 -0.82 4.14
CA GLN A 80 -8.53 -0.13 3.29
C GLN A 80 -7.96 0.22 1.91
N GLY A 81 -7.09 -0.65 1.43
CA GLY A 81 -6.37 -0.48 0.17
C GLY A 81 -5.17 -1.41 0.08
N MET A 82 -4.46 -1.29 -1.04
CA MET A 82 -3.26 -2.06 -1.31
C MET A 82 -2.19 -1.16 -1.92
N LEU A 83 -0.98 -1.21 -1.37
CA LEU A 83 0.19 -0.57 -1.95
C LEU A 83 0.59 -1.30 -3.24
N VAL A 84 0.94 -0.55 -4.28
CA VAL A 84 1.44 -1.11 -5.54
C VAL A 84 2.97 -1.04 -5.56
N ALA A 85 3.60 -2.19 -5.77
CA ALA A 85 5.04 -2.34 -5.86
C ALA A 85 5.41 -3.27 -7.02
N VAL A 86 6.64 -3.12 -7.50
CA VAL A 86 7.30 -4.10 -8.36
C VAL A 86 7.93 -5.15 -7.48
N ASP A 87 7.65 -6.42 -7.76
CA ASP A 87 8.22 -7.57 -7.05
C ASP A 87 9.10 -8.35 -8.05
N ASP A 88 10.42 -8.16 -7.93
CA ASP A 88 11.45 -8.85 -8.70
C ASP A 88 12.53 -9.36 -7.73
N GLU A 89 13.83 -9.14 -7.97
CA GLU A 89 14.87 -9.46 -6.96
C GLU A 89 14.71 -8.62 -5.68
N THR A 90 14.16 -7.41 -5.81
CA THR A 90 13.84 -6.52 -4.69
C THR A 90 12.45 -5.92 -4.86
N ILE A 91 11.71 -5.73 -3.75
CA ILE A 91 10.46 -4.98 -3.79
C ILE A 91 10.80 -3.50 -3.98
N ALA A 92 10.30 -2.90 -5.05
CA ALA A 92 10.43 -1.47 -5.32
C ALA A 92 9.05 -0.80 -5.31
N LEU A 93 8.89 0.24 -4.49
CA LEU A 93 7.65 1.00 -4.41
C LEU A 93 7.45 1.84 -5.68
N LEU A 94 6.24 1.82 -6.24
CA LEU A 94 5.88 2.75 -7.31
C LEU A 94 5.67 4.14 -6.73
N ARG A 95 6.33 5.12 -7.36
CA ARG A 95 6.27 6.52 -7.01
C ARG A 95 5.84 7.32 -8.24
N PRO A 96 5.11 8.43 -8.07
CA PRO A 96 4.86 9.38 -9.16
C PRO A 96 6.16 10.00 -9.69
#